data_AF-A0A965QDF7-F1
#
_entry.id   AF-A0A965QDF7-F1
#
_cell.length_a   1.000
_cell.length_b   1.000
_cell.length_c   1.000
_cell.angle_alpha   90.00
_cell.angle_beta   90.00
_cell.angle_gamma   90.00
#
_symmetry.space_group_name_H-M   'P 1'
#
loop_
_entity.id
_entity.type
_entity.pdbx_description
1 polymer ?
#
loop_
_entity_poly.entity_id
_entity_poly.type
_entity_poly.pdbx_seq_one_letter_code
_entity_poly.pdbx_strand_id
1 'polypeptide(L)'
;MKKTGVLLLQLGTPDSPSTRDVRSYLSEFLNDGRVIDIPWLLRKILVNGVIVPFRAPKSAKIYKELWEHGKGVSPLLENSLSVQEKVQEAFKGENITIEMAMRYKNPSMESVLEKMRLANYDQLIILPLFPQYASASSGSAIEKAMQIIGKWWVIPEVKIINQFWD
;
A
#
# COMPACT_ATOMS: atom_id res chain seq x y z
N MET A 1 17.03 -22.43 8.79
CA MET A 1 16.69 -21.42 7.75
C MET A 1 16.11 -20.21 8.45
N LYS A 2 16.48 -18.99 8.03
CA LYS A 2 15.92 -17.74 8.58
C LYS A 2 14.40 -17.72 8.38
N LYS A 3 13.65 -17.29 9.40
CA LYS A 3 12.22 -17.01 9.30
C LYS A 3 12.05 -15.70 8.54
N THR A 4 11.50 -15.74 7.34
CA THR A 4 11.44 -14.58 6.44
C THR A 4 10.00 -14.12 6.23
N GLY A 5 9.74 -12.83 6.42
CA GLY A 5 8.48 -12.20 6.06
C GLY A 5 8.65 -11.39 4.78
N VAL A 6 7.81 -11.60 3.78
CA VAL A 6 7.78 -10.81 2.55
C VAL A 6 6.54 -9.93 2.59
N LEU A 7 6.73 -8.62 2.50
CA LEU A 7 5.66 -7.64 2.41
C LEU A 7 5.53 -7.16 0.96
N LEU A 8 4.44 -7.57 0.32
CA LEU A 8 4.02 -7.03 -0.97
C LEU A 8 3.31 -5.70 -0.75
N LEU A 9 3.77 -4.64 -1.41
CA LEU A 9 3.17 -3.31 -1.29
C LEU A 9 2.48 -2.90 -2.59
N GLN A 10 1.20 -2.58 -2.50
CA GLN A 10 0.41 -2.04 -3.62
C GLN A 10 -0.03 -0.61 -3.31
N LEU A 11 -0.44 0.17 -4.32
CA LEU A 11 -0.82 1.57 -4.16
C LEU A 11 -1.94 1.76 -3.12
N GLY A 12 -2.99 0.94 -3.22
CA GLY A 12 -4.19 1.12 -2.43
C GLY A 12 -5.41 1.52 -3.25
N THR A 13 -6.56 1.38 -2.62
CA THR A 13 -7.88 1.60 -3.21
C THR A 13 -8.83 2.04 -2.09
N PRO A 14 -9.87 2.84 -2.35
CA PRO A 14 -10.87 3.15 -1.34
C PRO A 14 -11.58 1.89 -0.83
N ASP A 15 -12.02 1.92 0.43
CA ASP A 15 -12.71 0.79 1.06
C ASP A 15 -14.08 0.47 0.40
N SER A 16 -14.69 1.47 -0.23
CA SER A 16 -15.91 1.31 -1.02
C SER A 16 -15.99 2.38 -2.12
N PRO A 17 -16.89 2.24 -3.11
CA PRO A 17 -17.11 3.27 -4.12
C PRO A 17 -17.89 4.48 -3.58
N SER A 18 -18.20 4.53 -2.28
CA SER A 18 -18.87 5.68 -1.67
C SER A 18 -18.00 6.93 -1.78
N THR A 19 -18.63 8.08 -2.03
CA THR A 19 -17.92 9.37 -2.11
C THR A 19 -17.12 9.65 -0.83
N ARG A 20 -17.56 9.17 0.33
CA ARG A 20 -16.85 9.35 1.61
C ARG A 20 -15.51 8.60 1.61
N ASP A 21 -15.50 7.34 1.19
CA ASP A 21 -14.29 6.51 1.25
C ASP A 21 -13.31 6.89 0.14
N VAL A 22 -13.83 7.24 -1.04
CA VAL A 22 -13.05 7.84 -2.13
C VAL A 22 -12.43 9.17 -1.69
N ARG A 23 -13.18 10.01 -0.98
CA ARG A 23 -12.66 11.26 -0.40
C ARG A 23 -11.52 10.99 0.58
N SER A 24 -11.70 10.02 1.48
CA SER A 24 -10.69 9.59 2.44
C SER A 24 -9.42 9.09 1.74
N TYR A 25 -9.57 8.32 0.66
CA TYR A 25 -8.47 7.82 -0.17
C TYR A 25 -7.73 8.93 -0.89
N LEU A 26 -8.43 9.80 -1.61
CA LEU A 26 -7.80 10.91 -2.32
C LEU A 26 -7.12 11.89 -1.35
N SER A 27 -7.70 12.14 -0.19
CA SER A 27 -7.08 12.98 0.84
C SER A 27 -5.74 12.39 1.30
N GLU A 28 -5.68 11.10 1.58
CA GLU A 28 -4.44 10.44 2.01
C GLU A 28 -3.39 10.41 0.90
N PHE A 29 -3.79 9.97 -0.31
CA PHE A 29 -2.91 9.84 -1.47
C PHE A 29 -2.30 11.18 -1.90
N LEU A 30 -3.13 12.22 -2.05
CA LEU A 30 -2.67 13.49 -2.59
C LEU A 30 -1.95 14.35 -1.55
N ASN A 31 -2.10 14.06 -0.25
CA ASN A 31 -1.30 14.73 0.79
C ASN A 31 0.10 14.12 0.98
N ASP A 32 0.41 13.01 0.29
CA ASP A 32 1.76 12.47 0.25
C ASP A 32 2.72 13.44 -0.48
N GLY A 33 3.84 13.76 0.17
CA GLY A 33 4.84 14.68 -0.40
C GLY A 33 5.64 14.13 -1.56
N ARG A 34 5.67 12.81 -1.73
CA ARG A 34 6.25 12.17 -2.91
C ARG A 34 5.31 12.18 -4.11
N VAL A 35 4.01 12.48 -3.89
CA VAL A 35 2.99 12.57 -4.94
C VAL A 35 2.78 14.02 -5.38
N ILE A 36 2.66 14.94 -4.42
CA ILE A 36 2.57 16.38 -4.69
C ILE A 36 3.68 17.11 -3.93
N ASP A 37 4.68 17.59 -4.67
CA ASP A 37 5.84 18.29 -4.14
C ASP A 37 5.55 19.79 -3.89
N ILE A 38 4.67 20.03 -2.93
CA ILE A 38 4.29 21.37 -2.41
C ILE A 38 4.51 21.35 -0.89
N PRO A 39 4.95 22.44 -0.24
CA PRO A 39 5.09 22.51 1.21
C PRO A 39 3.83 22.01 1.95
N TRP A 40 4.02 21.25 3.03
CA TRP A 40 2.96 20.45 3.66
C TRP A 40 1.67 21.24 3.97
N LEU A 41 1.78 22.48 4.43
CA LEU A 41 0.64 23.31 4.80
C LEU A 41 -0.15 23.76 3.55
N LEU A 42 0.57 24.25 2.53
CA LEU A 42 -0.04 24.66 1.26
C LEU A 42 -0.67 23.47 0.55
N ARG A 43 0.00 22.31 0.56
CA ARG A 43 -0.55 21.05 0.03
C ARG A 43 -1.84 20.67 0.74
N LYS A 44 -1.86 20.73 2.07
CA LYS A 44 -3.05 20.35 2.86
C LYS A 44 -4.26 21.23 2.56
N ILE A 45 -4.04 22.54 2.39
CA ILE A 45 -5.09 23.50 2.00
C ILE A 45 -5.59 23.22 0.57
N LEU A 46 -4.67 23.08 -0.39
CA LEU A 46 -5.00 22.81 -1.78
C LEU A 46 -5.77 21.49 -1.93
N VAL A 47 -5.25 20.42 -1.34
CA VAL A 47 -5.80 19.07 -1.47
C VAL A 47 -7.17 19.00 -0.80
N ASN A 48 -7.29 19.39 0.46
CA ASN A 48 -8.53 19.20 1.21
C ASN A 48 -9.57 20.31 0.98
N GLY A 49 -9.14 21.51 0.58
CA GLY A 49 -10.03 22.63 0.29
C GLY A 49 -10.53 22.67 -1.16
N VAL A 50 -9.70 22.24 -2.12
CA VAL A 50 -10.01 22.39 -3.56
C VAL A 50 -10.02 21.06 -4.30
N ILE A 51 -8.97 20.25 -4.22
CA ILE A 51 -8.90 19.06 -5.10
C ILE A 51 -9.93 18.01 -4.67
N VAL A 52 -9.89 17.60 -3.42
CA VAL A 52 -10.68 16.50 -2.88
C VAL A 52 -12.19 16.78 -2.90
N PRO A 53 -12.70 17.96 -2.46
CA PRO A 53 -14.13 18.25 -2.49
C PRO A 53 -14.75 18.18 -3.89
N PHE A 54 -14.02 18.66 -4.91
CA PHE A 54 -14.49 18.72 -6.29
C PHE A 54 -14.23 17.43 -7.07
N ARG A 55 -13.15 16.70 -6.76
CA ARG A 55 -12.75 15.47 -7.46
C ARG A 55 -13.43 14.22 -6.90
N ALA A 56 -13.61 14.11 -5.59
CA ALA A 56 -14.12 12.89 -4.97
C ALA A 56 -15.48 12.42 -5.54
N PRO A 57 -16.49 13.29 -5.76
CA PRO A 57 -17.76 12.84 -6.34
C PRO A 57 -17.62 12.32 -7.77
N LYS A 58 -16.70 12.89 -8.57
CA LYS A 58 -16.45 12.44 -9.94
C LYS A 58 -15.71 11.10 -9.95
N SER A 59 -14.69 10.96 -9.13
CA SER A 59 -13.95 9.69 -8.96
C SER A 59 -14.84 8.58 -8.40
N ALA A 60 -15.76 8.88 -7.49
CA ALA A 60 -16.67 7.89 -6.92
C ALA A 60 -17.56 7.23 -7.97
N LYS A 61 -17.99 7.95 -9.01
CA LYS A 61 -18.73 7.37 -10.14
C LYS A 61 -17.91 6.32 -10.89
N ILE A 62 -16.64 6.64 -11.18
CA ILE A 62 -15.71 5.72 -11.84
C ILE A 62 -15.43 4.50 -10.95
N TYR A 63 -15.20 4.71 -9.65
CA TYR A 63 -15.01 3.60 -8.71
C TYR A 63 -16.25 2.70 -8.62
N LYS A 64 -17.45 3.29 -8.70
CA LYS A 64 -18.69 2.52 -8.73
C LYS A 64 -18.77 1.63 -9.97
N GLU A 65 -18.45 2.15 -11.15
CA GLU A 65 -18.37 1.37 -12.38
C GLU A 65 -17.35 0.22 -12.25
N LEU A 66 -16.15 0.51 -11.70
CA LEU A 66 -15.12 -0.53 -11.47
C LEU A 66 -15.59 -1.62 -10.49
N TRP A 67 -16.32 -1.25 -9.44
CA TRP A 67 -16.88 -2.20 -8.47
C TRP A 67 -17.97 -3.07 -9.11
N GLU A 68 -18.81 -2.51 -9.97
CA GLU A 68 -19.83 -3.29 -10.69
C GLU A 68 -19.18 -4.34 -11.59
N HIS A 69 -18.08 -3.99 -12.29
CA HIS A 69 -17.29 -4.95 -13.06
C HIS A 69 -16.57 -5.98 -12.16
N GLY A 70 -16.10 -5.55 -10.98
CA GLY A 70 -15.41 -6.38 -9.98
C GLY A 70 -16.34 -7.12 -9.01
N LYS A 71 -17.61 -7.35 -9.37
CA LYS A 71 -18.60 -8.08 -8.54
C LYS A 71 -18.75 -7.53 -7.12
N GLY A 72 -18.64 -6.21 -6.96
CA GLY A 72 -18.78 -5.51 -5.68
C GLY A 72 -17.49 -5.37 -4.87
N VAL A 73 -16.34 -5.77 -5.41
CA VAL A 73 -15.02 -5.67 -4.76
C VAL A 73 -14.08 -4.84 -5.64
N SER A 74 -13.07 -4.22 -5.02
CA SER A 74 -12.01 -3.56 -5.79
C SER A 74 -11.21 -4.58 -6.59
N PRO A 75 -11.14 -4.48 -7.93
CA PRO A 75 -10.34 -5.40 -8.73
C PRO A 75 -8.85 -5.37 -8.34
N LEU A 76 -8.34 -4.21 -7.90
CA LEU A 76 -6.95 -4.09 -7.44
C LEU A 76 -6.71 -4.90 -6.16
N LEU A 77 -7.62 -4.82 -5.19
CA LEU A 77 -7.50 -5.54 -3.93
C LEU A 77 -7.63 -7.04 -4.15
N GLU A 78 -8.64 -7.47 -4.91
CA GLU A 78 -8.87 -8.88 -5.22
C GLU A 78 -7.66 -9.51 -5.93
N ASN A 79 -7.13 -8.86 -6.96
CA ASN A 79 -5.94 -9.36 -7.65
C ASN A 79 -4.70 -9.35 -6.75
N SER A 80 -4.54 -8.35 -5.89
CA SER A 80 -3.39 -8.28 -4.96
C SER A 80 -3.43 -9.42 -3.93
N LEU A 81 -4.61 -9.76 -3.41
CA LEU A 81 -4.80 -10.91 -2.53
C LEU A 81 -4.56 -12.23 -3.28
N SER A 82 -5.06 -12.37 -4.52
CA SER A 82 -4.78 -13.56 -5.34
C SER A 82 -3.29 -13.74 -5.62
N VAL A 83 -2.56 -12.65 -5.88
CA VAL A 83 -1.10 -12.67 -6.04
C VAL A 83 -0.43 -13.13 -4.74
N GLN A 84 -0.82 -12.56 -3.59
CA GLN A 84 -0.30 -12.96 -2.28
C GLN A 84 -0.48 -14.47 -2.05
N GLU A 85 -1.69 -14.99 -2.27
CA GLU A 85 -2.01 -16.42 -2.09
C GLU A 85 -1.17 -17.31 -3.02
N LYS A 86 -1.06 -16.96 -4.30
CA LYS A 86 -0.30 -17.74 -5.28
C LYS A 86 1.20 -17.74 -4.99
N VAL A 87 1.75 -16.60 -4.57
CA VAL A 87 3.16 -16.50 -4.17
C VAL A 87 3.38 -17.32 -2.88
N GLN A 88 2.46 -17.26 -1.91
CA GLN A 88 2.55 -18.08 -0.70
C GLN A 88 2.55 -19.57 -0.99
N GLU A 89 1.70 -20.04 -1.92
CA GLU A 89 1.66 -21.44 -2.34
C GLU A 89 2.96 -21.86 -3.08
N ALA A 90 3.55 -20.95 -3.87
CA ALA A 90 4.83 -21.23 -4.54
C ALA A 90 6.00 -21.46 -3.56
N PHE A 91 5.93 -20.86 -2.36
CA PHE A 91 6.91 -21.03 -1.28
C PHE A 91 6.45 -22.02 -0.20
N LYS A 92 5.48 -22.89 -0.50
CA LYS A 92 4.96 -23.86 0.46
C LYS A 92 6.04 -24.84 0.92
N GLY A 93 6.15 -25.00 2.24
CA GLY A 93 7.18 -25.83 2.87
C GLY A 93 8.46 -25.06 3.22
N GLU A 94 8.58 -23.81 2.79
CA GLU A 94 9.66 -22.92 3.22
C GLU A 94 9.26 -22.08 4.44
N ASN A 95 10.25 -21.59 5.18
CA ASN A 95 10.02 -20.71 6.34
C ASN A 95 9.80 -19.24 5.91
N ILE A 96 8.89 -19.05 4.95
CA ILE A 96 8.58 -17.78 4.30
C ILE A 96 7.07 -17.49 4.44
N THR A 97 6.73 -16.31 4.93
CA THR A 97 5.35 -15.82 4.98
C THR A 97 5.18 -14.62 4.06
N ILE A 98 4.15 -14.65 3.21
CA ILE A 98 3.80 -13.58 2.29
C ILE A 98 2.61 -12.79 2.85
N GLU A 99 2.82 -11.50 3.10
CA GLU A 99 1.80 -10.54 3.52
C GLU A 99 1.62 -9.48 2.44
N MET A 100 0.44 -8.85 2.40
CA MET A 100 0.13 -7.79 1.46
C MET A 100 -0.43 -6.58 2.20
N ALA A 101 0.10 -5.39 1.90
CA ALA A 101 -0.41 -4.13 2.41
C ALA A 101 -0.58 -3.10 1.29
N MET A 102 -1.50 -2.18 1.53
CA MET A 102 -1.73 -1.03 0.69
C MET A 102 -0.99 0.18 1.25
N ARG A 103 -0.33 0.95 0.37
CA ARG A 103 0.28 2.22 0.75
C ARG A 103 -0.75 3.21 1.27
N TYR A 104 -1.94 3.25 0.66
CA TYR A 104 -3.08 4.04 1.11
C TYR A 104 -4.27 3.12 1.41
N LYS A 105 -4.99 3.36 2.51
CA LYS A 105 -6.14 2.56 2.96
C LYS A 105 -5.78 1.13 3.37
N ASN A 106 -6.69 0.17 3.13
CA ASN A 106 -6.70 -1.14 3.74
C ASN A 106 -6.41 -2.25 2.72
N PRO A 107 -5.74 -3.34 3.14
CA PRO A 107 -5.10 -3.54 4.45
C PRO A 107 -3.94 -2.56 4.69
N SER A 108 -3.94 -1.85 5.81
CA SER A 108 -2.98 -0.76 6.06
C SER A 108 -1.60 -1.29 6.39
N MET A 109 -0.56 -0.56 5.95
CA MET A 109 0.82 -0.90 6.28
C MET A 109 1.04 -0.99 7.79
N GLU A 110 0.41 -0.14 8.59
CA GLU A 110 0.50 -0.19 10.05
C GLU A 110 0.01 -1.50 10.63
N SER A 111 -1.17 -1.97 10.20
CA SER A 111 -1.77 -3.19 10.74
C SER A 111 -1.01 -4.44 10.31
N VAL A 112 -0.60 -4.49 9.04
CA VAL A 112 0.15 -5.62 8.48
C VAL A 112 1.56 -5.68 9.06
N LEU A 113 2.28 -4.56 9.12
CA LEU A 113 3.62 -4.53 9.70
C LEU A 113 3.60 -4.82 11.20
N GLU A 114 2.57 -4.43 11.95
CA GLU A 114 2.43 -4.81 13.35
C GLU A 114 2.21 -6.32 13.51
N LYS A 115 1.37 -6.92 12.68
CA LYS A 115 1.22 -8.39 12.60
C LYS A 115 2.58 -9.06 12.32
N MET A 116 3.34 -8.54 11.36
CA MET A 116 4.66 -9.06 11.03
C MET A 116 5.69 -8.89 12.16
N ARG A 117 5.63 -7.76 12.88
CA ARG A 117 6.48 -7.50 14.06
C ARG A 117 6.22 -8.53 15.14
N LEU A 118 4.94 -8.81 15.45
CA LEU A 118 4.55 -9.80 16.45
C LEU A 118 4.90 -11.23 16.04
N ALA A 119 4.97 -11.51 14.74
CA ALA A 119 5.43 -12.78 14.21
C ALA A 119 6.96 -12.99 14.35
N ASN A 120 7.73 -11.95 14.70
CA ASN A 120 9.15 -12.01 15.02
C ASN A 120 10.02 -12.69 13.93
N TYR A 121 10.03 -12.11 12.73
CA TYR A 121 10.86 -12.58 11.61
C TYR A 121 12.35 -12.23 11.81
N ASP A 122 13.24 -13.09 11.32
CA ASP A 122 14.68 -12.81 11.27
C ASP A 122 15.01 -11.82 10.14
N GLN A 123 14.25 -11.88 9.05
CA GLN A 123 14.38 -11.03 7.87
C GLN A 123 13.02 -10.57 7.36
N LEU A 124 12.93 -9.29 6.97
CA LEU A 124 11.82 -8.73 6.23
C LEU A 124 12.26 -8.32 4.83
N ILE A 125 11.52 -8.77 3.82
CA ILE A 125 11.67 -8.34 2.43
C ILE A 125 10.52 -7.41 2.09
N ILE A 126 10.83 -6.18 1.69
CA ILE A 126 9.85 -5.20 1.24
C ILE A 126 9.87 -5.14 -0.28
N LEU A 127 8.74 -5.48 -0.91
CA LEU A 127 8.59 -5.55 -2.36
C LEU A 127 7.37 -4.72 -2.80
N PRO A 128 7.56 -3.46 -3.20
CA PRO A 128 6.54 -2.71 -3.94
C PRO A 128 6.24 -3.41 -5.26
N LEU A 129 4.97 -3.68 -5.55
CA LEU A 129 4.49 -4.31 -6.79
C LEU A 129 4.46 -3.32 -7.96
N PHE A 130 5.52 -2.53 -8.09
CA PHE A 130 5.75 -1.58 -9.19
C PHE A 130 7.09 -1.96 -9.84
N PRO A 131 7.08 -2.62 -11.02
CA PRO A 131 8.31 -3.10 -11.64
C PRO A 131 9.31 -1.98 -11.92
N GLN A 132 8.81 -0.82 -12.38
CA GLN A 132 9.60 0.40 -12.58
C GLN A 132 9.53 1.29 -11.35
N TYR A 133 10.70 1.71 -10.87
CA TYR A 133 10.78 2.63 -9.73
C TYR A 133 10.25 4.01 -10.09
N ALA A 134 9.38 4.57 -9.25
CA ALA A 134 9.07 5.99 -9.23
C ALA A 134 8.95 6.51 -7.79
N SER A 135 9.32 7.79 -7.59
CA SER A 135 9.25 8.43 -6.27
C SER A 135 7.83 8.39 -5.68
N ALA A 136 6.83 8.70 -6.51
CA ALA A 136 5.42 8.75 -6.12
C ALA A 136 4.78 7.38 -5.82
N SER A 137 5.42 6.28 -6.22
CA SER A 137 4.95 4.89 -6.01
C SER A 137 5.90 4.11 -5.09
N SER A 138 6.92 3.45 -5.64
CA SER A 138 7.91 2.66 -4.90
C SER A 138 8.57 3.47 -3.80
N GLY A 139 8.94 4.71 -4.11
CA GLY A 139 9.47 5.64 -3.12
C GLY A 139 8.51 5.81 -1.93
N SER A 140 7.28 6.24 -2.17
CA SER A 140 6.26 6.43 -1.12
C SER A 140 6.01 5.16 -0.29
N ALA A 141 5.89 4.01 -0.94
CA ALA A 141 5.74 2.71 -0.30
C ALA A 141 6.91 2.39 0.65
N ILE A 142 8.15 2.49 0.16
CA ILE A 142 9.35 2.19 0.93
C ILE A 142 9.51 3.16 2.11
N GLU A 143 9.31 4.46 1.89
CA GLU A 143 9.39 5.44 2.98
C GLU A 143 8.42 5.14 4.10
N LYS A 144 7.16 4.84 3.76
CA LYS A 144 6.15 4.50 4.75
C LYS A 144 6.52 3.24 5.53
N ALA A 145 7.06 2.21 4.87
CA ALA A 145 7.52 1.00 5.53
C ALA A 145 8.65 1.31 6.53
N MET A 146 9.65 2.07 6.10
CA MET A 146 10.79 2.45 6.93
C MET A 146 10.38 3.35 8.12
N GLN A 147 9.41 4.25 7.93
CA GLN A 147 8.85 5.05 9.02
C GLN A 147 8.16 4.23 10.11
N ILE A 148 7.53 3.10 9.73
CA ILE A 148 6.87 2.20 10.68
C ILE A 148 7.92 1.31 11.36
N ILE A 149 8.76 0.63 10.56
CA ILE A 149 9.79 -0.32 11.04
C ILE A 149 10.82 0.40 11.93
N GLY A 150 11.20 1.63 11.59
CA GLY A 150 12.16 2.42 12.36
C GLY A 150 11.71 2.78 13.78
N LYS A 151 10.44 2.52 14.14
CA LYS A 151 9.91 2.70 15.50
C LYS A 151 10.01 1.43 16.35
N TRP A 152 10.41 0.31 15.79
CA TRP A 152 10.52 -0.95 16.53
C TRP A 152 11.78 -1.00 17.38
N TRP A 153 11.68 -1.59 18.56
CA TRP A 153 12.83 -1.79 19.46
C TRP A 153 13.90 -2.72 18.88
N VAL A 154 13.45 -3.75 18.16
CA VAL A 154 14.31 -4.70 17.47
C VAL A 154 13.89 -4.67 16.00
N ILE A 155 14.79 -4.18 15.15
CA ILE A 155 14.58 -4.13 13.72
C ILE A 155 15.24 -5.39 13.12
N PRO A 156 14.49 -6.25 12.42
CA PRO A 156 15.07 -7.43 11.76
C PRO A 156 15.95 -7.03 10.58
N GLU A 157 16.60 -7.99 9.93
CA GLU A 157 17.28 -7.69 8.67
C GLU A 157 16.25 -7.21 7.63
N VAL A 158 16.39 -6.00 7.10
CA VAL A 158 15.46 -5.45 6.10
C VAL A 158 16.13 -5.45 4.72
N LYS A 159 15.53 -6.17 3.78
CA LYS A 159 15.89 -6.14 2.36
C LYS A 159 14.78 -5.46 1.57
N ILE A 160 15.14 -4.54 0.69
CA ILE A 160 14.19 -3.84 -0.19
C ILE A 160 14.48 -4.25 -1.63
N ILE A 161 13.45 -4.70 -2.34
CA ILE A 161 13.51 -4.91 -3.79
C ILE A 161 12.85 -3.68 -4.42
N ASN A 162 13.65 -2.75 -4.90
CA ASN A 162 13.19 -1.44 -5.37
C ASN A 162 12.64 -1.46 -6.81
N GLN A 163 13.06 -2.43 -7.63
CA GLN A 163 12.64 -2.61 -9.01
C GLN A 163 12.84 -4.08 -9.44
N PHE A 164 12.05 -4.55 -10.42
CA PHE A 164 12.08 -5.92 -10.95
C PHE A 164 11.49 -5.99 -12.37
N TRP A 165 11.97 -5.13 -13.27
CA TRP A 165 11.45 -5.03 -14.64
C TRP A 165 12.14 -5.97 -15.64
N ASP A 166 13.21 -6.64 -15.21
CA ASP A 166 14.08 -7.55 -15.97
C ASP A 166 13.84 -9.04 -15.66
#